data_AF-D4GM46-F1
#
_entry.id   AF-D4GM46-F1
#
_cell.length_a   1.000
_cell.length_b   1.000
_cell.length_c   1.000
_cell.angle_alpha   90.00
_cell.angle_beta   90.00
_cell.angle_gamma   90.00
#
_symmetry.space_group_name_H-M   'P 1'
#
loop_
_entity.id
_entity.type
_entity.pdbx_description
1 polymer ?
#
loop_
_entity_poly.entity_id
_entity_poly.type
_entity_poly.pdbx_seq_one_letter_code
_entity_poly.pdbx_strand_id
1 'polypeptide(L)'
;MAAVMYWLRTNQPDALQNPNERDQLCTFEVDILGNGACDISINLKLTERVIAEEVNGVTEVRAVPEPGNPFDADDIWTVHRG
;
A
#
# COMPACT_ATOMS: atom_id res chain seq x y z
N MET A 1 1.94 -17.33 -1.14
CA MET A 1 1.13 -16.12 -0.88
C MET A 1 1.63 -15.24 0.27
N ALA A 2 2.20 -15.81 1.33
CA ALA A 2 2.68 -15.04 2.49
C ALA A 2 3.65 -13.89 2.16
N ALA A 3 4.56 -14.08 1.19
CA ALA A 3 5.51 -13.05 0.79
C ALA A 3 4.83 -11.78 0.21
N VAL A 4 3.81 -11.97 -0.63
CA VAL A 4 3.03 -10.87 -1.23
C VAL A 4 2.27 -10.11 -0.13
N MET A 5 1.63 -10.84 0.78
CA MET A 5 0.92 -10.23 1.91
C MET A 5 1.87 -9.47 2.86
N TYR A 6 3.08 -9.98 3.08
CA TYR A 6 4.10 -9.28 3.86
C TYR A 6 4.53 -7.98 3.19
N TRP A 7 4.75 -7.99 1.87
CA TRP A 7 5.08 -6.79 1.11
C TRP A 7 3.94 -5.77 1.14
N LEU A 8 2.67 -6.19 0.96
CA LEU A 8 1.50 -5.31 1.04
C LEU A 8 1.33 -4.68 2.42
N ARG A 9 1.66 -5.41 3.49
CA ARG A 9 1.60 -4.86 4.85
C ARG A 9 2.51 -3.64 5.02
N THR A 10 3.65 -3.62 4.33
CA THR A 10 4.58 -2.48 4.37
C THR A 10 4.21 -1.39 3.37
N ASN A 11 3.74 -1.75 2.18
CA ASN A 11 3.62 -0.81 1.06
C ASN A 11 2.19 -0.36 0.77
N GLN A 12 1.15 -1.02 1.30
CA GLN A 12 -0.27 -0.70 1.14
C GLN A 12 -1.06 -1.01 2.44
N PRO A 13 -0.61 -0.51 3.62
CA PRO A 13 -1.21 -0.86 4.90
C PRO A 13 -2.67 -0.38 5.04
N ASP A 14 -2.99 0.74 4.41
CA ASP A 14 -4.31 1.37 4.38
C ASP A 14 -5.35 0.50 3.64
N ALA A 15 -5.00 0.00 2.46
CA ALA A 15 -5.85 -0.87 1.66
C ALA A 15 -6.13 -2.21 2.37
N LEU A 16 -5.17 -2.71 3.16
CA LEU A 16 -5.37 -3.87 4.03
C LEU A 16 -6.30 -3.57 5.20
N GLN A 17 -6.35 -2.34 5.71
CA GLN A 17 -7.19 -1.97 6.84
C GLN A 17 -8.61 -1.59 6.41
N ASN A 18 -8.82 -1.19 5.15
CA ASN A 18 -10.12 -0.90 4.58
C ASN A 18 -10.88 -2.19 4.20
N PRO A 19 -11.97 -2.56 4.90
CA PRO A 19 -12.71 -3.80 4.62
C PRO A 19 -13.29 -3.85 3.20
N ASN A 20 -13.63 -2.69 2.61
CA ASN A 20 -14.23 -2.63 1.27
C ASN A 20 -13.20 -2.89 0.16
N GLU A 21 -11.93 -2.60 0.41
CA GLU A 21 -10.85 -2.71 -0.59
C GLU A 21 -10.00 -3.96 -0.37
N ARG A 22 -9.90 -4.45 0.88
CA ARG A 22 -9.10 -5.61 1.26
C ARG A 22 -9.35 -6.84 0.38
N ASP A 23 -10.62 -7.13 0.07
CA ASP A 23 -11.00 -8.32 -0.70
C ASP A 23 -10.56 -8.25 -2.17
N GLN A 24 -10.39 -7.03 -2.70
CA GLN A 24 -9.96 -6.79 -4.09
C GLN A 24 -8.49 -6.38 -4.21
N LEU A 25 -7.82 -6.09 -3.09
CA LEU A 25 -6.43 -5.64 -3.05
C LEU A 25 -5.48 -6.67 -3.64
N CYS A 26 -5.71 -7.95 -3.35
CA CYS A 26 -4.86 -9.04 -3.78
C CYS A 26 -5.70 -10.28 -4.10
N THR A 27 -5.82 -10.58 -5.39
CA THR A 27 -6.47 -11.81 -5.88
C THR A 27 -5.46 -12.66 -6.63
N PHE A 28 -5.75 -13.96 -6.72
CA PHE A 28 -4.90 -14.87 -7.48
C PHE A 28 -5.77 -15.93 -8.15
N GLU A 29 -5.28 -16.41 -9.29
CA GLU A 29 -5.85 -17.51 -10.05
C GLU A 29 -4.77 -18.56 -10.25
N VAL A 30 -5.17 -19.84 -10.19
CA VAL A 30 -4.26 -20.96 -10.40
C VAL A 30 -4.84 -21.82 -11.50
N ASP A 31 -4.06 -22.03 -12.55
CA ASP A 31 -4.38 -22.98 -13.62
C ASP A 31 -3.46 -24.19 -13.51
N ILE A 32 -4.02 -25.40 -13.40
CA ILE A 32 -3.27 -26.64 -13.18
C ILE A 32 -3.06 -27.32 -14.51
N LEU A 33 -1.83 -27.28 -15.02
CA LEU A 33 -1.48 -27.75 -16.36
C LEU A 33 -1.16 -29.26 -16.44
N GLY A 34 -1.24 -29.99 -15.32
CA GLY A 34 -0.87 -31.40 -15.23
C GLY A 34 0.64 -31.63 -15.06
N ASN A 35 1.07 -32.88 -14.88
CA ASN A 35 2.48 -33.24 -14.67
C ASN A 35 3.18 -32.53 -13.49
N GLY A 36 2.43 -32.11 -12.48
CA GLY A 36 2.96 -31.36 -11.34
C GLY A 36 3.30 -29.90 -11.65
N ALA A 37 2.86 -29.36 -12.79
CA ALA A 37 2.99 -27.96 -13.15
C ALA A 37 1.67 -27.20 -12.97
N CYS A 38 1.77 -25.92 -12.66
CA CYS A 38 0.67 -24.98 -12.65
C CYS A 38 1.16 -23.57 -12.98
N ASP A 39 0.27 -22.79 -13.58
CA ASP A 39 0.42 -21.35 -13.77
C ASP A 39 -0.30 -20.62 -12.64
N ILE A 40 0.31 -19.55 -12.15
CA ILE A 40 -0.25 -18.71 -11.08
C ILE A 40 -0.29 -17.28 -11.57
N SER A 41 -1.48 -16.72 -11.68
CA SER A 41 -1.71 -15.31 -11.94
C SER A 41 -2.00 -14.59 -10.64
N ILE A 42 -1.32 -13.47 -10.39
CA ILE A 42 -1.52 -12.66 -9.19
C ILE A 42 -1.92 -11.26 -9.65
N ASN A 43 -3.03 -10.75 -9.14
CA ASN A 43 -3.52 -9.41 -9.40
C ASN A 43 -3.42 -8.57 -8.12
N LEU A 44 -2.76 -7.41 -8.22
CA LEU A 44 -2.56 -6.47 -7.12
C LEU A 44 -3.12 -5.11 -7.50
N LYS A 45 -4.02 -4.57 -6.67
CA LYS A 45 -4.56 -3.22 -6.84
C LYS A 45 -3.79 -2.24 -5.96
N LEU A 46 -2.81 -1.57 -6.54
CA LEU A 46 -1.90 -0.67 -5.80
C LEU A 46 -2.29 0.80 -5.96
N THR A 47 -2.01 1.58 -4.93
CA THR A 47 -2.06 3.04 -4.93
C THR A 47 -0.64 3.63 -4.88
N GLU A 48 -0.50 4.89 -5.26
CA GLU A 48 0.75 5.64 -5.11
C GLU A 48 0.50 6.87 -4.26
N ARG A 49 1.35 7.10 -3.26
CA ARG A 49 1.31 8.30 -2.44
C ARG A 49 2.17 9.39 -3.06
N VAL A 50 1.53 10.52 -3.35
CA VAL A 50 2.18 11.72 -3.88
C VAL A 50 1.88 12.93 -3.01
N ILE A 51 2.80 13.89 -3.00
CA ILE A 51 2.58 15.22 -2.43
C ILE A 51 2.58 16.21 -3.58
N ALA A 52 1.48 16.97 -3.69
CA ALA A 52 1.33 18.05 -4.65
C ALA A 52 1.39 19.39 -3.90
N GLU A 53 2.34 20.25 -4.26
CA GLU A 53 2.58 21.55 -3.64
C GLU A 53 2.60 22.64 -4.73
N GLU A 54 2.10 23.83 -4.43
CA GLU A 54 2.21 24.98 -5.34
C GLU A 54 3.46 25.80 -5.00
N VAL A 55 4.40 25.87 -5.94
CA VAL A 55 5.65 26.62 -5.82
C VAL A 55 5.70 27.63 -6.95
N ASN A 56 5.68 28.93 -6.61
CA ASN A 56 5.71 30.03 -7.58
C ASN A 56 4.62 29.95 -8.67
N GLY A 57 3.40 29.50 -8.31
CA GLY A 57 2.29 29.36 -9.25
C GLY A 57 2.36 28.13 -10.16
N VAL A 58 3.29 27.20 -9.90
CA VAL A 58 3.39 25.90 -10.58
C VAL A 58 3.10 24.78 -9.57
N THR A 59 2.29 23.79 -9.97
CA THR A 59 2.07 22.58 -9.16
C THR A 59 3.22 21.61 -9.36
N GLU A 60 4.01 21.40 -8.32
CA GLU A 60 5.04 20.38 -8.27
C GLU A 60 4.48 19.12 -7.58
N VAL A 61 4.70 17.95 -8.18
CA VAL A 61 4.24 16.66 -7.65
C VAL A 61 5.45 15.77 -7.40
N ARG A 62 5.55 15.21 -6.18
CA ARG A 62 6.61 14.28 -5.81
C ARG A 62 6.05 13.00 -5.19
N ALA A 63 6.59 11.86 -5.61
CA ALA A 63 6.33 10.58 -4.99
C ALA A 63 6.97 10.52 -3.60
N VAL A 64 6.24 9.96 -2.63
CA VAL A 64 6.73 9.74 -1.26
C VAL A 64 6.39 8.34 -0.79
N PRO A 65 7.19 7.73 0.10
CA PRO A 65 6.85 6.44 0.67
C PRO A 65 5.58 6.51 1.52
N GLU A 66 5.02 5.33 1.82
CA GLU A 66 3.93 5.20 2.79
C GLU A 66 4.28 5.89 4.11
N PRO A 67 3.32 6.55 4.78
CA PRO A 67 3.57 7.18 6.06
C PRO A 67 3.94 6.11 7.08
N GLY A 68 4.84 6.46 8.00
CA GLY A 68 5.09 5.63 9.18
C GLY A 68 3.79 5.40 9.95
N ASN A 69 3.71 4.27 10.66
CA ASN A 69 2.59 4.00 11.54
C ASN A 69 2.46 5.15 12.55
N PRO A 70 1.29 5.81 12.61
CA PRO A 70 1.11 6.96 13.47
C PRO A 70 1.36 6.61 14.94
N PHE A 71 1.11 5.37 15.38
CA PHE A 71 1.34 4.92 16.76
C PHE A 71 2.80 4.66 17.13
N ASP A 72 3.70 4.62 16.14
CA ASP A 72 5.13 4.42 16.35
C ASP A 72 5.89 5.75 16.46
N ALA A 73 5.20 6.89 16.25
CA ALA A 73 5.79 8.21 16.43
C ALA A 73 5.77 8.63 17.90
N ASP A 74 6.93 8.99 18.45
CA ASP A 74 7.07 9.45 19.86
C ASP A 74 6.28 10.74 20.16
N ASP A 75 5.77 11.44 19.13
CA ASP A 75 5.23 12.80 19.22
C ASP A 75 3.69 12.92 19.14
N ILE A 76 2.91 11.84 19.03
CA ILE A 76 1.44 11.90 18.82
C ILE A 76 0.71 12.70 19.91
N TRP A 77 1.28 12.74 21.13
CA TRP A 77 0.71 13.41 22.29
C TRP A 77 1.32 14.80 22.56
N THR A 78 2.26 15.29 21.75
CA THR A 78 2.83 16.62 21.94
C THR A 78 1.93 17.67 21.28
N VAL A 79 0.99 18.19 22.07
CA VAL A 79 0.23 19.39 21.71
C VAL A 79 1.24 20.52 21.52
N HIS A 80 1.46 20.95 20.27
CA HIS A 80 2.27 22.12 19.99
C HIS A 80 1.52 23.37 20.47
N ARG A 81 1.64 23.69 21.76
CA ARG A 81 1.21 24.99 22.30
C ARG A 81 2.23 26.02 21.86
N GLY A 82 1.82 26.85 20.88
CA GLY A 82 2.38 28.19 20.70
C GLY A 82 1.98 29.12 21.83
#